data_AF-A0A7V9SKU3-F1
#
_entry.id   AF-A0A7V9SKU3-F1
#
_cell.length_a   1.000
_cell.length_b   1.000
_cell.length_c   1.000
_cell.angle_alpha   90.00
_cell.angle_beta   90.00
_cell.angle_gamma   90.00
#
_symmetry.space_group_name_H-M   'P 1'
#
loop_
_entity.id
_entity.type
_entity.pdbx_description
1 polymer ?
#
loop_
_entity_poly.entity_id
_entity_poly.type
_entity_poly.pdbx_seq_one_letter_code
_entity_poly.pdbx_strand_id
1 'polypeptide(L)'
;MTVAEQHLLELLIYDEELRDRILPQIEETDYENLATAEVFRALLTLKEIGTEVTGETLGELVSDDAAASDFVSVLLLSEPAREGGEAIDEVLRDAEGCVIALRSMAMSRRILEISQEMVFAEQSGDFALRDELVGEQINLARLKHNLEKRSAENY
;
A
#
# COMPACT_ATOMS: atom_id res chain seq x y z
N MET A 1 -3.41 -0.38 11.87
CA MET A 1 -3.86 -1.01 10.62
C MET A 1 -5.10 -0.30 10.11
N THR A 2 -5.16 0.00 8.82
CA THR A 2 -6.33 0.64 8.19
C THR A 2 -7.25 -0.38 7.52
N VAL A 3 -8.49 0.02 7.21
CA VAL A 3 -9.45 -0.84 6.49
C VAL A 3 -8.93 -1.19 5.09
N ALA A 4 -8.38 -0.22 4.35
CA ALA A 4 -7.82 -0.46 3.01
C ALA A 4 -6.60 -1.39 3.03
N GLU A 5 -5.74 -1.26 4.04
CA GLU A 5 -4.58 -2.14 4.26
C GLU A 5 -4.99 -3.59 4.45
N GLN A 6 -5.90 -3.84 5.40
CA GLN A 6 -6.38 -5.19 5.68
C GLN A 6 -7.13 -5.77 4.48
N HIS A 7 -8.07 -5.01 3.92
CA HIS A 7 -8.92 -5.48 2.83
C HIS A 7 -8.09 -5.83 1.58
N LEU A 8 -7.10 -5.01 1.21
CA LEU A 8 -6.22 -5.31 0.09
C LEU A 8 -5.49 -6.65 0.27
N LEU A 9 -4.95 -6.92 1.46
CA LEU A 9 -4.24 -8.17 1.72
C LEU A 9 -5.18 -9.39 1.71
N GLU A 10 -6.41 -9.24 2.20
CA GLU A 10 -7.45 -10.28 2.09
C GLU A 10 -7.83 -10.58 0.63
N LEU A 11 -7.91 -9.56 -0.22
CA LEU A 11 -8.18 -9.76 -1.65
C LEU A 11 -7.02 -10.49 -2.36
N LEU A 12 -5.77 -10.13 -2.01
CA LEU A 12 -4.58 -10.62 -2.70
C LEU A 12 -4.16 -12.04 -2.31
N ILE A 13 -4.54 -12.55 -1.14
CA ILE A 13 -4.00 -13.82 -0.62
C ILE A 13 -4.43 -15.04 -1.47
N TYR A 14 -5.66 -15.04 -2.00
CA TYR A 14 -6.22 -16.20 -2.70
C TYR A 14 -6.24 -16.07 -4.24
N ASP A 15 -6.07 -14.86 -4.78
CA ASP A 15 -6.33 -14.59 -6.20
C ASP A 15 -5.04 -14.23 -6.96
N GLU A 16 -4.52 -15.20 -7.69
CA GLU A 16 -3.31 -15.01 -8.52
C GLU A 16 -3.53 -13.99 -9.65
N GLU A 17 -4.67 -14.05 -10.33
CA GLU A 17 -5.00 -13.14 -11.42
C GLU A 17 -5.07 -11.69 -10.91
N LEU A 18 -5.64 -11.49 -9.71
CA LEU A 18 -5.68 -10.19 -9.06
C LEU A 18 -4.29 -9.70 -8.67
N ARG A 19 -3.47 -10.56 -8.03
CA ARG A 19 -2.07 -10.23 -7.72
C ARG A 19 -1.29 -9.83 -8.95
N ASP A 20 -1.60 -10.44 -10.09
CA ASP A 20 -0.95 -10.12 -11.34
C ASP A 20 -1.23 -8.72 -11.86
N ARG A 21 -2.45 -8.24 -11.63
CA ARG A 21 -2.88 -6.88 -11.99
C ARG A 21 -2.47 -5.84 -10.96
N ILE A 22 -2.53 -6.16 -9.68
CA ILE A 22 -2.43 -5.19 -8.60
C ILE A 22 -1.01 -4.98 -8.11
N LEU A 23 -0.23 -6.04 -7.87
CA LEU A 23 1.13 -5.90 -7.33
C LEU A 23 2.05 -5.00 -8.18
N PRO A 24 2.02 -5.01 -9.53
CA PRO A 24 2.82 -4.08 -10.34
C PRO A 24 2.45 -2.61 -10.17
N GLN A 25 1.28 -2.31 -9.62
CA GLN A 25 0.80 -0.95 -9.40
C GLN A 25 1.20 -0.40 -8.02
N ILE A 26 1.64 -1.25 -7.10
CA ILE A 26 2.02 -0.88 -5.74
C ILE A 26 3.46 -0.36 -5.76
N GLU A 27 3.67 0.81 -5.15
CA GLU A 27 4.98 1.42 -4.94
C GLU A 27 5.39 1.24 -3.47
N GLU A 28 6.70 1.22 -3.20
CA GLU A 28 7.22 1.02 -1.83
C GLU A 28 6.63 2.02 -0.83
N THR A 29 6.47 3.28 -1.26
CA THR A 29 5.88 4.35 -0.43
C THR A 29 4.44 4.07 -0.01
N ASP A 30 3.71 3.21 -0.72
CA ASP A 30 2.32 2.89 -0.38
C ASP A 30 2.22 2.02 0.88
N TYR A 31 3.23 1.19 1.16
CA TYR A 31 3.19 0.20 2.24
C TYR A 31 4.32 0.29 3.26
N GLU A 32 5.45 0.92 2.97
CA GLU A 32 6.67 0.85 3.80
C GLU A 32 6.45 1.26 5.27
N ASN A 33 5.50 2.17 5.50
CA ASN A 33 5.17 2.69 6.83
C ASN A 33 3.88 2.09 7.43
N LEU A 34 3.39 0.98 6.86
CA LEU A 34 2.24 0.23 7.35
C LEU A 34 2.66 -0.83 8.38
N ALA A 35 1.71 -1.27 9.21
CA ALA A 35 1.99 -2.35 10.17
C ALA A 35 2.23 -3.70 9.47
N THR A 36 1.70 -3.85 8.26
CA THR A 36 1.80 -5.04 7.41
C THR A 36 2.86 -4.90 6.31
N ALA A 37 3.81 -3.98 6.44
CA ALA A 37 4.82 -3.71 5.43
C ALA A 37 5.58 -4.97 4.99
N GLU A 38 6.00 -5.82 5.94
CA GLU A 38 6.68 -7.09 5.64
C GLU A 38 5.82 -8.07 4.84
N VAL A 39 4.50 -8.05 5.01
CA VAL A 39 3.58 -8.90 4.25
C VAL A 39 3.50 -8.44 2.79
N PHE A 40 3.44 -7.13 2.55
CA PHE A 40 3.52 -6.57 1.19
C PHE A 40 4.88 -6.88 0.53
N ARG A 41 5.98 -6.73 1.28
CA ARG A 41 7.33 -7.10 0.80
C ARG A 41 7.40 -8.58 0.41
N ALA A 42 6.84 -9.47 1.23
CA ALA A 42 6.80 -10.89 0.95
C ALA A 42 6.01 -11.20 -0.33
N LEU A 43 4.83 -10.60 -0.51
CA LEU A 43 4.01 -10.77 -1.72
C LEU A 43 4.73 -10.28 -2.99
N LEU A 44 5.38 -9.11 -2.93
CA LEU A 44 6.18 -8.58 -4.04
C LEU A 44 7.38 -9.48 -4.34
N THR A 45 8.10 -9.94 -3.32
CA THR A 45 9.23 -10.85 -3.46
C THR A 45 8.82 -12.15 -4.14
N LEU A 46 7.73 -12.79 -3.70
CA LEU A 46 7.20 -14.02 -4.30
C LEU A 46 6.86 -13.83 -5.77
N LYS A 47 6.24 -12.71 -6.12
CA LYS A 47 5.95 -12.35 -7.52
C LYS A 47 7.23 -12.16 -8.33
N GLU A 48 8.23 -11.46 -7.81
CA GLU A 48 9.49 -11.20 -8.51
C GLU A 48 10.25 -12.50 -8.83
N ILE A 49 10.26 -13.45 -7.90
CA ILE A 49 10.93 -14.75 -8.09
C ILE A 49 10.05 -15.78 -8.81
N GLY A 50 8.78 -15.45 -9.10
CA GLY A 50 7.83 -16.34 -9.77
C GLY A 50 7.40 -17.53 -8.92
N THR A 51 7.41 -17.39 -7.60
CA THR A 51 6.97 -18.43 -6.65
C THR A 51 5.50 -18.22 -6.29
N GLU A 52 4.76 -19.32 -6.23
CA GLU A 52 3.35 -19.31 -5.83
C GLU A 52 3.17 -18.77 -4.40
N VAL A 53 2.12 -17.96 -4.22
CA VAL A 53 1.74 -17.42 -2.92
C VAL A 53 0.91 -18.47 -2.19
N THR A 54 1.49 -19.07 -1.16
CA THR A 54 0.85 -20.05 -0.29
C THR A 54 1.10 -19.65 1.17
N GLY A 55 0.36 -20.25 2.11
CA GLY A 55 0.61 -20.03 3.53
C GLY A 55 2.02 -20.43 3.98
N GLU A 56 2.61 -21.46 3.35
CA GLU A 56 3.98 -21.89 3.60
C GLU A 56 4.98 -20.85 3.08
N THR A 57 4.90 -20.47 1.80
CA THR A 57 5.87 -19.54 1.18
C THR A 57 5.80 -18.13 1.78
N LEU A 58 4.61 -17.65 2.15
CA LEU A 58 4.46 -16.39 2.88
C LEU A 58 4.99 -16.49 4.30
N GLY A 59 4.63 -17.55 5.04
CA GLY A 59 5.07 -17.77 6.41
C GLY A 59 6.59 -17.82 6.55
N GLU A 60 7.27 -18.44 5.58
CA GLU A 60 8.74 -18.46 5.53
C GLU A 60 9.34 -17.07 5.36
N LEU A 61 8.76 -16.21 4.51
CA LEU A 61 9.31 -14.87 4.25
C LEU A 61 9.05 -13.88 5.39
N VAL A 62 8.02 -14.11 6.21
CA VAL A 62 7.70 -13.24 7.34
C VAL A 62 8.13 -13.81 8.69
N SER A 63 8.87 -14.92 8.72
CA SER A 63 9.17 -15.65 9.96
C SER A 63 9.93 -14.85 11.00
N ASP A 64 10.72 -13.86 10.56
CA ASP A 64 11.53 -13.01 11.42
C ASP A 64 10.74 -11.81 11.99
N ASP A 65 9.51 -11.59 11.52
CA ASP A 65 8.59 -10.57 12.04
C ASP A 65 7.36 -11.25 12.67
N ALA A 66 7.34 -11.27 14.01
CA ALA A 66 6.25 -11.89 14.76
C ALA A 66 4.88 -11.28 14.46
N ALA A 67 4.80 -9.95 14.23
CA ALA A 67 3.54 -9.28 13.94
C ALA A 67 3.04 -9.63 12.53
N ALA A 68 3.95 -9.71 11.56
CA ALA A 68 3.63 -10.13 10.20
C ALA A 68 3.22 -11.62 10.16
N SER A 69 3.92 -12.50 10.89
CA SER A 69 3.59 -13.92 11.01
C SER A 69 2.21 -14.15 11.63
N ASP A 70 1.88 -13.43 12.71
CA ASP A 70 0.55 -13.47 13.32
C ASP A 70 -0.52 -13.00 12.31
N PHE A 71 -0.23 -11.94 11.55
CA PHE A 71 -1.16 -11.41 10.55
C PHE A 71 -1.38 -12.36 9.37
N VAL A 72 -0.33 -12.99 8.83
CA VAL A 72 -0.45 -14.01 7.78
C VAL A 72 -1.35 -15.15 8.25
N SER A 73 -1.22 -15.58 9.50
CA SER A 73 -2.08 -16.62 10.07
C SER A 73 -3.55 -16.22 10.07
N VAL A 74 -3.86 -14.95 10.36
CA VAL A 74 -5.22 -14.40 10.30
C VAL A 74 -5.72 -14.29 8.85
N LEU A 75 -4.87 -13.85 7.92
CA LEU A 75 -5.21 -13.78 6.50
C LEU A 75 -5.57 -15.14 5.92
N LEU A 76 -4.87 -16.21 6.32
CA LEU A 76 -5.15 -17.56 5.84
C LEU A 76 -6.49 -18.14 6.34
N LEU A 77 -7.13 -17.49 7.31
CA LEU A 77 -8.46 -17.82 7.79
C LEU A 77 -9.57 -17.02 7.09
N SER A 78 -9.24 -16.05 6.24
CA SER A 78 -10.24 -15.30 5.49
C SER A 78 -10.83 -16.13 4.35
N GLU A 79 -11.96 -15.68 3.81
CA GLU A 79 -12.61 -16.33 2.68
C GLU A 79 -12.17 -15.66 1.37
N PRO A 80 -12.00 -16.41 0.28
CA PRO A 80 -11.78 -15.83 -1.04
C PRO A 80 -12.89 -14.84 -1.41
N ALA A 81 -12.50 -13.69 -1.97
CA ALA A 81 -13.45 -12.65 -2.36
C ALA A 81 -14.34 -13.04 -3.56
N ARG A 82 -13.92 -14.03 -4.34
CA ARG A 82 -14.67 -14.61 -5.46
C ARG A 82 -14.36 -16.10 -5.61
N GLU A 83 -15.27 -16.83 -6.23
CA GLU A 83 -15.04 -18.22 -6.62
C GLU A 83 -14.24 -18.34 -7.93
N GLY A 84 -13.62 -19.50 -8.15
CA GLY A 84 -12.89 -19.80 -9.38
C GLY A 84 -13.80 -19.75 -10.61
N GLY A 85 -13.53 -18.80 -11.52
CA GLY A 85 -14.29 -18.61 -12.75
C GLY A 85 -15.32 -17.47 -12.70
N GLU A 86 -15.50 -16.82 -11.54
CA GLU A 86 -16.26 -15.57 -11.46
C GLU A 86 -15.48 -14.41 -12.09
N ALA A 87 -16.21 -13.38 -12.54
CA ALA A 87 -15.60 -12.20 -13.14
C ALA A 87 -14.74 -11.45 -12.13
N ILE A 88 -13.55 -11.00 -12.56
CA ILE A 88 -12.61 -10.28 -11.69
C ILE A 88 -12.96 -8.79 -11.55
N ASP A 89 -13.81 -8.22 -12.41
CA ASP A 89 -14.04 -6.78 -12.52
C ASP A 89 -14.39 -6.07 -11.20
N GLU A 90 -15.22 -6.69 -10.36
CA GLU A 90 -15.62 -6.11 -9.06
C GLU A 90 -14.46 -6.14 -8.06
N VAL A 91 -13.84 -7.31 -7.89
CA VAL A 91 -12.70 -7.51 -6.97
C VAL A 91 -11.48 -6.66 -7.40
N LEU A 92 -11.25 -6.53 -8.72
CA LEU A 92 -10.22 -5.67 -9.26
C LEU A 92 -10.46 -4.20 -8.91
N ARG A 93 -11.71 -3.72 -9.07
CA ARG A 93 -12.08 -2.35 -8.71
C ARG A 93 -11.88 -2.08 -7.22
N ASP A 94 -12.23 -3.04 -6.36
CA ASP A 94 -12.08 -2.91 -4.91
C ASP A 94 -10.59 -2.87 -4.51
N ALA A 95 -9.76 -3.73 -5.11
CA ALA A 95 -8.33 -3.72 -4.89
C ALA A 95 -7.66 -2.42 -5.39
N GLU A 96 -8.04 -1.93 -6.56
CA GLU A 96 -7.58 -0.63 -7.09
C GLU A 96 -7.97 0.52 -6.16
N GLY A 97 -9.19 0.50 -5.63
CA GLY A 97 -9.67 1.45 -4.62
C GLY A 97 -8.81 1.43 -3.36
N CYS A 98 -8.42 0.24 -2.89
CA CYS A 98 -7.54 0.10 -1.73
C CYS A 98 -6.13 0.66 -2.00
N VAL A 99 -5.54 0.37 -3.15
CA VAL A 99 -4.22 0.94 -3.53
C VAL A 99 -4.28 2.46 -3.56
N ILE A 100 -5.34 3.03 -4.14
CA ILE A 100 -5.54 4.49 -4.17
C ILE A 100 -5.64 5.06 -2.75
N ALA A 101 -6.40 4.41 -1.85
CA ALA A 101 -6.54 4.85 -0.48
C ALA A 101 -5.21 4.81 0.29
N LEU A 102 -4.43 3.73 0.13
CA LEU A 102 -3.10 3.60 0.74
C LEU A 102 -2.15 4.69 0.24
N ARG A 103 -2.12 4.93 -1.07
CA ARG A 103 -1.29 5.97 -1.68
C ARG A 103 -1.68 7.38 -1.21
N SER A 104 -2.98 7.68 -1.14
CA SER A 104 -3.45 8.96 -0.60
C SER A 104 -3.05 9.15 0.87
N MET A 105 -3.08 8.07 1.66
CA MET A 105 -2.62 8.09 3.05
C MET A 105 -1.11 8.31 3.15
N ALA A 106 -0.30 7.63 2.34
CA ALA A 106 1.15 7.82 2.29
C ALA A 106 1.51 9.28 1.95
N MET A 107 0.88 9.85 0.91
CA MET A 107 1.06 11.26 0.55
C MET A 107 0.65 12.20 1.69
N SER A 108 -0.46 11.90 2.39
CA SER A 108 -0.93 12.70 3.52
C SER A 108 0.06 12.70 4.69
N ARG A 109 0.68 11.53 4.95
CA ARG A 109 1.72 11.39 5.98
C ARG A 109 2.96 12.20 5.62
N ARG A 110 3.45 12.07 4.39
CA ARG A 110 4.61 12.84 3.92
C ARG A 110 4.37 14.36 3.97
N ILE A 111 3.17 14.83 3.60
CA ILE A 111 2.80 16.26 3.72
C ILE A 111 2.88 16.75 5.18
N LEU A 112 2.46 15.92 6.14
CA LEU A 112 2.53 16.25 7.57
C LEU A 112 3.98 16.27 8.07
N GLU A 113 4.81 15.32 7.64
CA GLU A 113 6.24 15.27 7.97
C GLU A 113 6.96 16.50 7.42
N ILE A 114 6.76 16.83 6.14
CA ILE A 114 7.29 18.05 5.51
C ILE A 114 6.87 19.30 6.30
N SER A 115 5.63 19.35 6.79
CA SER A 115 5.16 20.47 7.61
C SER A 115 5.98 20.65 8.89
N GLN A 116 6.41 19.54 9.52
CA GLN A 116 7.27 19.58 10.70
C GLN A 116 8.70 19.95 10.32
N GLU A 117 9.25 19.36 9.26
CA GLU A 117 10.59 19.66 8.74
C GLU A 117 10.74 21.14 8.39
N MET A 118 9.71 21.76 7.78
CA MET A 118 9.71 23.19 7.46
C MET A 118 9.82 24.08 8.72
N VAL A 119 9.16 23.71 9.81
CA VAL A 119 9.25 24.44 11.08
C VAL A 119 10.68 24.38 11.64
N PHE A 120 11.30 23.20 11.59
CA PHE A 120 12.69 23.03 12.03
C PHE A 120 13.69 23.79 11.15
N ALA A 121 13.49 23.77 9.82
CA ALA A 121 14.31 24.51 8.87
C ALA A 121 14.22 26.03 9.13
N GLU A 122 13.01 26.55 9.37
CA GLU A 122 12.79 27.97 9.70
C GLU A 122 13.46 28.36 11.03
N GLN A 123 13.35 27.53 12.07
CA GLN A 123 14.02 27.77 13.36
C GLN A 123 15.56 27.75 13.24
N SER A 124 16.09 26.94 12.33
CA SER A 124 17.53 26.80 12.11
C SER A 124 18.08 27.84 11.12
N GLY A 125 17.21 28.66 10.52
CA GLY A 125 17.58 29.64 9.48
C GLY A 125 17.93 29.00 8.13
N ASP A 126 17.59 27.74 7.91
CA ASP A 126 17.82 27.03 6.65
C ASP A 126 16.66 27.27 5.67
N PHE A 127 16.65 28.47 5.09
CA PHE A 127 15.61 28.87 4.14
C PHE A 127 15.68 28.10 2.82
N ALA A 128 16.85 27.58 2.44
CA ALA A 128 16.99 26.79 1.22
C ALA A 128 16.25 25.45 1.35
N LEU A 129 16.45 24.75 2.45
CA LEU A 129 15.71 23.53 2.77
C LEU A 129 14.20 23.81 2.89
N ARG A 130 13.82 24.91 3.56
CA ARG A 130 12.41 25.30 3.67
C ARG A 130 11.76 25.48 2.29
N ASP A 131 12.41 26.16 1.35
CA ASP A 131 11.85 26.43 0.02
C ASP A 131 11.74 25.14 -0.81
N GLU A 132 12.69 24.21 -0.67
CA GLU A 132 12.62 22.87 -1.27
C GLU A 132 11.40 22.09 -0.75
N LEU A 133 11.24 22.07 0.58
CA LEU A 133 10.13 21.41 1.26
C LEU A 133 8.76 21.99 0.87
N VAL A 134 8.64 23.31 0.70
CA VAL A 134 7.42 23.95 0.18
C VAL A 134 7.10 23.43 -1.22
N GLY A 135 8.10 23.32 -2.09
CA GLY A 135 7.95 22.77 -3.44
C GLY A 135 7.45 21.32 -3.43
N GLU A 136 8.05 20.47 -2.59
CA GLU A 136 7.63 19.08 -2.40
C GLU A 136 6.17 18.99 -1.91
N GLN A 137 5.81 19.77 -0.89
CA GLN A 137 4.45 19.79 -0.34
C GLN A 137 3.39 20.16 -1.37
N ILE A 138 3.64 21.21 -2.18
CA ILE A 138 2.71 21.64 -3.24
C ILE A 138 2.54 20.53 -4.29
N ASN A 139 3.64 19.89 -4.68
CA ASN A 139 3.61 18.80 -5.66
C ASN A 139 2.82 17.60 -5.13
N LEU A 140 3.05 17.19 -3.89
CA LEU A 140 2.32 16.09 -3.26
C LEU A 140 0.83 16.40 -3.10
N ALA A 141 0.47 17.61 -2.67
CA ALA A 141 -0.92 18.03 -2.55
C ALA A 141 -1.64 17.98 -3.91
N ARG A 142 -0.96 18.38 -5.00
CA ARG A 142 -1.50 18.31 -6.37
C ARG A 142 -1.66 16.87 -6.83
N LEU A 143 -0.66 16.01 -6.60
CA LEU A 143 -0.72 14.59 -6.96
C LEU A 143 -1.87 13.89 -6.24
N LYS A 144 -2.00 14.11 -4.92
CA LYS A 144 -3.09 13.59 -4.10
C LYS A 144 -4.45 14.02 -4.63
N HIS A 145 -4.64 15.31 -4.90
CA HIS A 145 -5.90 15.82 -5.44
C HIS A 145 -6.28 15.17 -6.79
N ASN A 146 -5.30 15.01 -7.69
CA ASN A 146 -5.53 14.35 -8.97
C ASN A 146 -5.86 12.86 -8.82
N LEU A 147 -5.22 12.18 -7.86
CA LEU A 147 -5.48 10.78 -7.55
C LEU A 147 -6.92 10.58 -7.05
N GLU A 148 -7.34 11.39 -6.06
CA GLU A 148 -8.68 11.33 -5.48
C GLU A 148 -9.78 11.68 -6.49
N LYS A 149 -9.50 12.64 -7.38
CA LYS A 149 -10.41 12.99 -8.46
C LYS A 149 -10.60 11.81 -9.43
N ARG A 150 -9.50 11.15 -9.84
CA ARG A 150 -9.56 9.98 -10.72
C ARG A 150 -10.31 8.80 -10.09
N SER A 151 -10.15 8.57 -8.78
CA SER A 151 -10.96 7.56 -8.10
C SER A 151 -12.44 7.91 -8.15
N ALA A 152 -12.82 9.16 -7.93
CA ALA A 152 -14.22 9.58 -7.94
C ALA A 152 -14.88 9.52 -9.33
N GLU A 153 -14.10 9.54 -10.41
CA GLU A 153 -14.60 9.39 -11.79
C GLU A 153 -14.77 7.92 -12.22
N ASN A 154 -14.19 6.98 -11.46
CA ASN A 154 -14.26 5.53 -11.71
C ASN A 154 -15.37 4.82 -10.92
N TYR A 155 -16.15 5.56 -10.11
CA TYR A 155 -17.35 5.12 -9.39
C TYR A 155 -18.60 5.81 -9.94
#